data_AF-A0A327Y6C0-F1
#
_entry.id   AF-A0A327Y6C0-F1
#
_cell.length_a   1.000
_cell.length_b   1.000
_cell.length_c   1.000
_cell.angle_alpha   90.00
_cell.angle_beta   90.00
_cell.angle_gamma   90.00
#
_symmetry.space_group_name_H-M   'P 1'
#
loop_
_entity.id
_entity.type
_entity.pdbx_description
1 polymer ?
#
loop_
_entity_poly.entity_id
_entity_poly.type
_entity_poly.pdbx_seq_one_letter_code
_entity_poly.pdbx_strand_id
1 'polypeptide(L)' 'MGRNSRKKFYDNLYSNPFQQPWANPKHAHAQVNGETQQTQDLIILEYETRKRS' A
#
# COMPACT_ATOMS: atom_id res chain seq x y z
N MET A 1 -33.04 -19.88 11.99
CA MET A 1 -31.59 -19.87 11.74
C MET A 1 -31.32 -19.08 10.46
N GLY A 2 -30.96 -17.80 10.55
CA GLY A 2 -30.61 -17.00 9.38
C GLY A 2 -29.11 -16.77 9.31
N ARG A 3 -28.38 -17.58 8.54
CA ARG A 3 -26.96 -17.33 8.26
C ARG A 3 -26.88 -16.16 7.28
N ASN A 4 -26.70 -14.96 7.82
CA ASN A 4 -26.32 -13.78 7.04
C ASN A 4 -24.98 -14.09 6.35
N SER A 5 -25.01 -14.26 5.03
CA SER A 5 -23.79 -14.37 4.24
C SER A 5 -23.02 -13.07 4.43
N ARG A 6 -21.91 -13.13 5.18
CA ARG A 6 -20.98 -12.01 5.30
C ARG A 6 -20.56 -11.67 3.86
N LYS A 7 -20.99 -10.51 3.38
CA LYS A 7 -20.60 -10.00 2.07
C LYS A 7 -19.09 -9.87 2.08
N LYS A 8 -18.40 -10.74 1.31
CA LYS A 8 -16.94 -10.75 1.08
C LYS A 8 -16.36 -9.40 0.64
N PHE A 9 -17.22 -8.44 0.31
CA PHE A 9 -16.86 -7.05 0.03
C PHE A 9 -16.10 -6.39 1.18
N TYR A 10 -16.51 -6.64 2.43
CA TYR A 10 -15.85 -6.03 3.60
C TYR A 10 -14.54 -6.74 3.99
N ASP A 11 -14.30 -7.95 3.49
CA ASP A 11 -13.07 -8.71 3.80
C ASP A 11 -11.85 -8.17 3.04
N ASN A 12 -12.05 -7.39 1.96
CA ASN A 12 -10.99 -6.66 1.23
C ASN A 12 -10.89 -5.19 1.64
N LEU A 13 -11.63 -4.76 2.66
CA LEU A 13 -11.51 -3.40 3.18
C LEU A 13 -10.23 -3.34 4.02
N TYR A 14 -9.08 -3.24 3.35
CA TYR A 14 -7.83 -2.86 3.99
C TYR A 14 -8.09 -1.54 4.74
N SER A 15 -8.24 -1.65 6.06
CA SER A 15 -8.43 -0.51 6.95
C SER A 15 -7.06 0.14 7.11
N ASN A 16 -6.69 0.95 6.12
CA ASN A 16 -5.49 1.77 6.23
C ASN A 16 -5.71 2.75 7.41
N PRO A 17 -4.89 2.72 8.48
CA PRO A 17 -5.00 3.68 9.58
C PRO A 17 -4.69 5.12 9.15
N PHE A 18 -4.19 5.33 7.94
CA PHE A 18 -3.88 6.62 7.35
C PHE A 18 -4.80 6.92 6.15
N GLN A 19 -6.12 7.02 6.39
CA GLN A 19 -7.08 7.51 5.40
C GLN A 19 -6.91 9.02 5.16
N GLN A 20 -5.76 9.43 4.65
CA GLN A 20 -5.57 10.79 4.16
C GLN A 20 -6.32 10.94 2.83
N PRO A 21 -6.90 12.12 2.51
CA PRO A 21 -7.68 12.32 1.29
C PRO A 21 -6.88 12.14 -0.01
N TRP A 22 -5.55 12.16 0.07
CA TRP A 22 -4.64 11.89 -1.05
C TRP A 22 -4.03 10.47 -1.04
N ALA A 23 -4.38 9.63 -0.05
CA ALA A 23 -3.99 8.22 -0.03
C ALA A 23 -4.78 7.45 -1.11
N ASN A 24 -4.07 6.75 -2.00
CA ASN A 24 -4.64 5.98 -3.09
C ASN A 24 -4.38 4.48 -2.86
N PRO A 25 -5.42 3.69 -2.55
CA PRO A 25 -5.28 2.26 -2.29
C PRO A 25 -4.60 1.47 -3.42
N LYS A 26 -4.75 1.89 -4.69
CA LYS A 26 -4.11 1.21 -5.84
C LYS A 26 -2.59 1.36 -5.85
N HIS A 27 -2.08 2.43 -5.23
CA HIS A 27 -0.66 2.71 -5.12
C HIS A 27 -0.17 2.59 -3.68
N ALA A 28 -0.88 1.86 -2.82
CA ALA A 28 -0.52 1.72 -1.40
C ALA A 28 0.92 1.22 -1.20
N HIS A 29 1.42 0.36 -2.10
CA HIS A 29 2.81 -0.10 -2.04
C HIS A 29 3.82 1.03 -2.23
N ALA A 30 3.50 2.06 -3.03
CA ALA A 30 4.35 3.21 -3.36
C ALA A 30 4.03 4.45 -2.50
N GLN A 31 3.14 4.32 -1.53
CA GLN A 31 2.77 5.41 -0.62
C GLN A 31 3.41 5.20 0.76
N VAL A 32 4.30 6.10 1.14
CA VAL A 32 4.85 6.18 2.51
C VAL A 32 4.11 7.30 3.21
N ASN A 33 3.44 7.00 4.33
CA ASN A 33 2.64 7.96 5.09
C ASN A 33 1.58 8.72 4.26
N GLY A 34 1.09 8.10 3.18
CA GLY A 34 0.09 8.68 2.27
C GLY A 34 0.66 9.52 1.12
N GLU A 35 1.95 9.85 1.13
CA GLU A 35 2.62 10.51 0.00
C GLU A 35 3.28 9.50 -0.94
N THR A 36 3.26 9.77 -2.25
CA THR A 36 3.99 8.97 -3.23
C THR A 36 5.50 9.19 -3.04
N GLN A 37 6.18 8.25 -2.41
CA GLN A 37 7.63 8.30 -2.18
C GLN A 37 8.27 7.00 -2.68
N GLN A 38 9.57 7.03 -2.99
CA GLN A 38 10.28 5.80 -3.31
C GLN A 38 10.22 4.85 -2.11
N THR A 39 9.90 3.60 -2.38
CA THR A 39 9.88 2.53 -1.39
C THR A 39 11.29 2.09 -1.04
N GLN A 40 11.46 1.49 0.15
CA GLN A 40 12.79 1.13 0.66
C GLN A 40 13.55 0.16 -0.27
N ASP A 41 12.84 -0.75 -0.92
CA ASP A 41 13.36 -1.68 -1.93
C ASP A 41 13.87 -0.96 -3.18
N LEU A 42 13.20 0.09 -3.64
CA LEU A 42 13.67 0.92 -4.75
C LEU A 42 14.92 1.72 -4.38
N ILE A 43 14.99 2.23 -3.16
CA ILE A 43 16.17 2.93 -2.64
C ILE A 43 17.39 1.98 -2.59
N ILE A 44 17.18 0.75 -2.11
CA ILE A 44 18.23 -0.28 -2.08
C ILE A 44 18.67 -0.64 -3.50
N LEU A 45 17.72 -0.82 -4.42
CA LEU A 45 17.99 -1.13 -5.82
C LEU A 45 18.83 -0.02 -6.49
N GLU A 46 18.48 1.25 -6.29
CA GLU A 46 19.23 2.41 -6.80
C GLU A 46 20.66 2.42 -6.26
N TYR A 47 20.83 2.12 -4.98
CA TYR A 47 22.15 2.05 -4.36
C TYR A 47 23.00 0.89 -4.88
N GLU A 48 22.42 -0.29 -5.08
CA GLU A 48 23.12 -1.44 -5.65
C GLU A 48 23.53 -1.24 -7.11
N THR A 49 22.65 -0.64 -7.93
CA THR A 49 22.96 -0.34 -9.33
C THR A 49 24.12 0.64 -9.45
N ARG A 50 24.16 1.68 -8.61
CA ARG A 50 25.30 2.61 -8.51
C ARG A 50 26.61 1.95 -8.10
N LYS A 51 26.59 0.89 -7.30
CA LYS A 51 27.81 0.15 -6.94
C LYS A 51 28.35 -0.72 -8.06
N ARG A 52 27.48 -1.12 -9.00
CA ARG A 52 27.81 -2.03 -10.10
C ARG A 52 28.16 -1.29 -11.40
N SER A 53 27.92 0.02 -11.48
CA SER A 53 28.38 0.93 -12.54
C SER A 53 29.76 1.48 -12.25
#